data_AF-A0A1I6I9F8-F1
#
_entry.id   AF-A0A1I6I9F8-F1
#
_cell.length_a   1.000
_cell.length_b   1.000
_cell.length_c   1.000
_cell.angle_alpha   90.00
_cell.angle_beta   90.00
_cell.angle_gamma   90.00
#
_symmetry.space_group_name_H-M   'P 1'
#
loop_
_entity.id
_entity.type
_entity.pdbx_description
1 polymer ?
#
loop_
_entity_poly.entity_id
_entity_poly.type
_entity_poly.pdbx_seq_one_letter_code
_entity_poly.pdbx_strand_id
1 'polypeptide(L)'
;MTTEIHALPDNAAAHYSGILADVAEALPSSFELAEQLLTPIAGEVWMGSLTLHGKTEPGAAVRSSRSVPDRVRAKVFLRDGFVCSYCAGPTIPRCILVALSDVFPDALPYYAHYRRGTVHPAYWALAPEADHTLAHANGGSSDAANLTTMHAICNTRKSSLAAAALPPATGASALTNWDGLLSRYADIVLAGNQHGRRHSAASYHPNWLRHFGRLSDLGRLRTSTQPIS
;
A
#
# COMPACT_ATOMS: atom_id res chain seq x y z
N MET A 1 -7.48 -16.88 -15.99
CA MET A 1 -8.83 -16.31 -16.10
C MET A 1 -8.91 -15.18 -15.08
N THR A 2 -9.48 -14.04 -15.45
CA THR A 2 -9.59 -12.88 -14.56
C THR A 2 -10.79 -13.07 -13.62
N THR A 3 -10.61 -12.82 -12.32
CA THR A 3 -11.69 -12.91 -11.33
C THR A 3 -12.15 -11.50 -10.96
N GLU A 4 -13.43 -11.19 -11.19
CA GLU A 4 -13.97 -9.87 -10.86
C GLU A 4 -14.38 -9.76 -9.39
N ILE A 5 -13.84 -8.76 -8.69
CA ILE A 5 -14.16 -8.49 -7.28
C ILE A 5 -14.97 -7.19 -7.18
N HIS A 6 -16.21 -7.31 -6.70
CA HIS A 6 -17.14 -6.18 -6.58
C HIS A 6 -17.24 -5.60 -5.18
N ALA A 7 -16.85 -6.36 -4.16
CA ALA A 7 -16.82 -5.94 -2.77
C ALA A 7 -15.64 -6.61 -2.06
N LEU A 8 -14.99 -5.88 -1.15
CA LEU A 8 -13.96 -6.47 -0.30
C LEU A 8 -14.62 -7.19 0.88
N PRO A 9 -14.24 -8.45 1.19
CA PRO A 9 -14.69 -9.11 2.41
C PRO A 9 -14.16 -8.38 3.65
N ASP A 10 -14.81 -8.55 4.80
CA ASP A 10 -14.44 -7.84 6.03
C ASP A 10 -13.01 -8.16 6.50
N ASN A 11 -12.53 -9.37 6.21
CA ASN A 11 -11.17 -9.81 6.50
C ASN A 11 -10.17 -9.54 5.35
N ALA A 12 -10.51 -8.74 4.34
CA ALA A 12 -9.68 -8.53 3.15
C ALA A 12 -8.24 -8.12 3.49
N ALA A 13 -8.06 -7.21 4.44
CA ALA A 13 -6.72 -6.77 4.85
C ALA A 13 -5.87 -7.95 5.36
N ALA A 14 -6.40 -8.76 6.28
CA ALA A 14 -5.70 -9.93 6.80
C ALA A 14 -5.45 -11.00 5.71
N HIS A 15 -6.45 -11.23 4.85
CA HIS A 15 -6.37 -12.21 3.78
C HIS A 15 -5.26 -11.88 2.77
N TYR A 16 -5.30 -10.67 2.19
CA TYR A 16 -4.29 -10.25 1.21
C TYR A 16 -2.91 -10.09 1.86
N SER A 17 -2.82 -9.56 3.09
CA SER A 17 -1.51 -9.37 3.73
C SER A 17 -0.82 -10.69 4.03
N GLY A 18 -1.57 -11.71 4.48
CA GLY A 18 -1.01 -13.03 4.79
C GLY A 18 -0.42 -13.69 3.55
N ILE A 19 -1.19 -13.74 2.46
CA ILE A 19 -0.73 -14.31 1.19
C ILE A 19 0.51 -13.56 0.68
N LEU A 20 0.48 -12.23 0.66
CA LEU A 20 1.61 -11.45 0.16
C LEU A 20 2.85 -11.53 1.06
N ALA A 21 2.68 -11.80 2.36
CA ALA A 21 3.80 -12.07 3.26
C ALA A 21 4.48 -13.40 2.92
N ASP A 22 3.69 -14.47 2.72
CA ASP A 22 4.22 -15.79 2.34
C ASP A 22 4.93 -15.72 0.98
N VAL A 23 4.35 -15.00 0.01
CA VAL A 23 4.97 -14.73 -1.30
C VAL A 23 6.30 -14.00 -1.13
N ALA A 24 6.33 -12.91 -0.33
CA ALA A 24 7.54 -12.12 -0.12
C ALA A 24 8.64 -12.91 0.61
N GLU A 25 8.28 -13.85 1.49
CA GLU A 25 9.23 -14.73 2.18
C GLU A 25 9.81 -15.79 1.25
N ALA A 26 9.02 -16.32 0.31
CA ALA A 26 9.49 -17.32 -0.65
C ALA A 26 10.43 -16.76 -1.71
N LEU A 27 10.21 -15.51 -2.17
CA LEU A 27 10.91 -14.90 -3.30
C LEU A 27 12.45 -14.98 -3.28
N PRO A 28 13.16 -14.78 -2.15
CA PRO A 28 14.62 -14.93 -2.12
C PRO A 28 15.13 -16.34 -2.41
N SER A 29 14.26 -17.36 -2.27
CA SER A 29 14.64 -18.78 -2.30
C SER A 29 14.05 -19.56 -3.48
N SER A 30 12.81 -19.26 -3.89
CA SER A 30 12.15 -19.89 -5.03
C SER A 30 11.07 -18.98 -5.60
N PHE A 31 11.24 -18.63 -6.87
CA PHE A 31 10.23 -17.89 -7.63
C PHE A 31 8.98 -18.74 -7.87
N GLU A 32 9.15 -20.04 -8.16
CA GLU A 32 8.07 -20.98 -8.42
C GLU A 32 7.16 -21.16 -7.19
N LEU A 33 7.76 -21.27 -5.99
CA LEU A 33 7.00 -21.33 -4.75
C LEU A 33 6.23 -20.02 -4.51
N ALA A 34 6.87 -18.88 -4.75
CA ALA A 34 6.22 -17.57 -4.61
C ALA A 34 5.02 -17.43 -5.58
N GLU A 35 5.16 -17.90 -6.82
CA GLU A 35 4.07 -17.94 -7.80
C GLU A 35 2.93 -18.86 -7.33
N GLN A 36 3.26 -20.06 -6.85
CA GLN A 36 2.27 -20.99 -6.31
C GLN A 36 1.49 -20.38 -5.12
N LEU A 37 2.18 -19.73 -4.19
CA LEU A 37 1.58 -19.07 -3.03
C LEU A 37 0.67 -17.89 -3.42
N LEU A 38 0.92 -17.23 -4.54
CA LEU A 38 0.09 -16.12 -5.03
C LEU A 38 -1.22 -16.59 -5.68
N THR A 39 -1.29 -17.85 -6.12
CA THR A 39 -2.44 -18.44 -6.84
C THR A 39 -3.81 -18.12 -6.24
N PRO A 40 -4.05 -18.13 -4.91
CA PRO A 40 -5.37 -17.91 -4.35
C PRO A 40 -6.00 -16.55 -4.68
N ILE A 41 -5.18 -15.53 -4.99
CA ILE A 41 -5.63 -14.17 -5.36
C ILE A 41 -5.20 -13.78 -6.78
N ALA A 42 -4.54 -14.68 -7.51
CA ALA A 42 -3.94 -14.35 -8.79
C ALA A 42 -4.99 -13.94 -9.83
N GLY A 43 -4.79 -12.76 -10.43
CA GLY A 43 -5.60 -12.24 -11.52
C GLY A 43 -6.95 -11.65 -11.08
N GLU A 44 -7.15 -11.41 -9.78
CA GLU A 44 -8.30 -10.64 -9.31
C GLU A 44 -8.23 -9.20 -9.82
N VAL A 45 -9.37 -8.66 -10.26
CA VAL A 45 -9.51 -7.26 -10.67
C VAL A 45 -10.66 -6.59 -9.95
N TRP A 46 -10.41 -5.37 -9.48
CA TRP A 46 -11.41 -4.57 -8.81
C TRP A 46 -12.43 -4.01 -9.81
N MET A 47 -13.69 -4.39 -9.59
CA MET A 47 -14.86 -3.94 -10.35
C MET A 47 -15.88 -3.20 -9.48
N GLY A 48 -15.66 -3.16 -8.16
CA GLY A 48 -16.51 -2.46 -7.21
C GLY A 48 -16.44 -0.95 -7.33
N SER A 49 -17.31 -0.28 -6.57
CA SER A 49 -17.32 1.17 -6.42
C SER A 49 -17.08 1.53 -4.97
N LEU A 50 -16.26 2.55 -4.74
CA LEU A 50 -16.11 3.20 -3.45
C LEU A 50 -17.06 4.40 -3.41
N THR A 51 -18.35 4.17 -3.66
CA THR A 51 -19.31 5.28 -3.73
C THR A 51 -19.53 5.85 -2.34
N LEU A 52 -19.31 7.17 -2.23
CA LEU A 52 -19.59 7.98 -1.06
C LEU A 52 -21.11 8.15 -0.90
N HIS A 53 -21.69 7.76 0.23
CA HIS A 53 -23.02 8.23 0.63
C HIS A 53 -22.87 9.42 1.59
N GLY A 54 -22.41 10.56 1.06
CA GLY A 54 -22.36 11.83 1.80
C GLY A 54 -23.08 12.91 1.00
N LYS A 55 -24.19 13.44 1.53
CA LYS A 55 -24.80 14.66 0.98
C LYS A 55 -23.77 15.78 1.06
N THR A 56 -23.46 16.39 -0.08
CA THR A 56 -22.59 17.57 -0.13
C THR A 56 -23.40 18.78 0.36
N GLU A 57 -23.05 19.34 1.51
CA GLU A 57 -23.58 20.62 1.97
C GLU A 57 -23.05 21.75 1.05
N PRO A 58 -23.91 22.64 0.51
CA PRO A 58 -23.47 23.76 -0.33
C PRO A 58 -22.71 24.77 0.54
N GLY A 59 -21.40 24.92 0.31
CA GLY A 59 -20.55 25.88 1.04
C GLY A 59 -19.19 25.35 1.49
N ALA A 60 -18.88 24.07 1.26
CA ALA A 60 -17.57 23.52 1.57
C ALA A 60 -16.47 24.22 0.74
N ALA A 61 -15.64 25.00 1.42
CA ALA A 61 -14.50 25.71 0.85
C ALA A 61 -13.64 24.77 -0.01
N VAL A 62 -13.13 25.31 -1.12
CA VAL A 62 -12.23 24.62 -2.07
C VAL A 62 -11.11 23.94 -1.28
N ARG A 63 -11.20 22.61 -1.15
CA ARG A 63 -10.18 21.79 -0.50
C ARG A 63 -8.89 21.92 -1.30
N SER A 64 -7.92 22.72 -0.83
CA SER A 64 -6.57 22.68 -1.40
C SER A 64 -5.94 21.35 -1.01
N SER A 65 -6.04 20.33 -1.86
CA SER A 65 -5.38 19.04 -1.66
C SER A 65 -3.88 19.21 -1.90
N ARG A 66 -3.14 19.74 -0.92
CA ARG A 66 -1.69 19.55 -0.96
C ARG A 66 -1.42 18.07 -0.70
N SER A 67 -1.08 17.35 -1.75
CA SER A 67 -0.64 15.96 -1.68
C SER A 67 0.48 15.83 -0.63
N VAL A 68 0.32 14.89 0.32
CA VAL A 68 1.33 14.64 1.34
C VAL A 68 2.58 14.08 0.66
N PRO A 69 3.76 14.72 0.79
CA PRO A 69 4.97 14.24 0.13
C PRO A 69 5.34 12.81 0.55
N ASP A 70 5.89 12.00 -0.36
CA ASP A 70 6.24 10.60 -0.09
C ASP A 70 7.17 10.42 1.12
N ARG A 71 8.12 11.34 1.31
CA ARG A 71 8.98 11.37 2.52
C ARG A 71 8.20 11.49 3.83
N VAL A 72 7.07 12.19 3.83
CA VAL A 72 6.20 12.37 5.00
C VAL A 72 5.33 11.13 5.16
N ARG A 73 4.79 10.58 4.06
CA ARG A 73 4.04 9.32 4.07
C ARG A 73 4.86 8.18 4.68
N ALA A 74 6.11 8.00 4.22
CA ALA A 74 7.01 6.99 4.75
C ALA A 74 7.26 7.16 6.27
N LYS A 75 7.46 8.39 6.76
CA LYS A 75 7.62 8.68 8.20
C LYS A 75 6.39 8.30 9.00
N VAL A 76 5.18 8.61 8.50
CA VAL A 76 3.92 8.27 9.14
C VAL A 76 3.73 6.75 9.21
N PHE A 77 3.96 6.05 8.10
CA PHE A 77 3.83 4.59 8.04
C PHE A 77 4.80 3.87 8.98
N LEU A 78 6.06 4.34 9.06
CA LEU A 78 7.06 3.82 10.00
C LEU A 78 6.64 4.08 11.46
N ARG A 79 6.19 5.30 11.78
CA ARG A 79 5.75 5.66 13.13
C ARG A 79 4.57 4.80 13.59
N ASP A 80 3.64 4.52 12.68
CA ASP A 80 2.41 3.78 12.99
C ASP A 80 2.57 2.26 12.84
N GLY A 81 3.78 1.78 12.55
CA GLY A 81 4.08 0.35 12.42
C GLY A 81 3.32 -0.34 11.27
N PHE A 82 3.00 0.41 10.20
CA PHE A 82 2.24 -0.11 9.05
C PHE A 82 0.88 -0.71 9.42
N VAL A 83 0.23 -0.16 10.45
CA VAL A 83 -1.12 -0.55 10.88
C VAL A 83 -2.11 0.57 10.60
N CYS A 84 -3.30 0.21 10.11
CA CYS A 84 -4.38 1.16 9.88
C CYS A 84 -4.95 1.64 11.22
N SER A 85 -4.93 2.95 11.47
CA SER A 85 -5.43 3.53 12.72
C SER A 85 -6.95 3.51 12.87
N TYR A 86 -7.70 3.05 11.85
CA TYR A 86 -9.15 2.93 11.91
C TYR A 86 -9.62 1.52 12.28
N CYS A 87 -9.10 0.50 11.59
CA CYS A 87 -9.52 -0.90 11.78
C CYS A 87 -8.46 -1.77 12.46
N ALA A 88 -7.29 -1.22 12.80
CA ALA A 88 -6.12 -1.95 13.31
C ALA A 88 -5.57 -3.05 12.38
N GLY A 89 -6.03 -3.10 11.13
CA GLY A 89 -5.56 -4.09 10.14
C GLY A 89 -4.17 -3.78 9.57
N PRO A 90 -3.47 -4.80 9.05
CA PRO A 90 -2.16 -4.64 8.43
C PRO A 90 -2.26 -3.82 7.14
N THR A 91 -1.24 -2.99 6.88
CA THR A 91 -1.09 -2.24 5.64
C THR A 91 0.19 -2.66 4.93
N ILE A 92 0.19 -2.59 3.59
CA ILE A 92 1.38 -2.74 2.76
C ILE A 92 1.52 -1.47 1.92
N PRO A 93 2.59 -0.67 2.09
CA PRO A 93 2.83 0.52 1.28
C PRO A 93 2.70 0.25 -0.20
N ARG A 94 2.04 1.16 -0.93
CA ARG A 94 1.82 1.02 -2.39
C ARG A 94 3.09 0.70 -3.16
N CYS A 95 4.20 1.34 -2.80
CA CYS A 95 5.47 1.13 -3.47
C CYS A 95 6.01 -0.31 -3.36
N ILE A 96 5.57 -1.07 -2.35
CA ILE A 96 5.90 -2.49 -2.15
C ILE A 96 4.90 -3.36 -2.94
N LEU A 97 3.61 -3.02 -2.93
CA LEU A 97 2.62 -3.67 -3.81
C LEU A 97 2.99 -3.52 -5.30
N VAL A 98 3.48 -2.34 -5.70
CA VAL A 98 3.99 -2.10 -7.05
C VAL A 98 5.22 -2.94 -7.34
N ALA A 99 6.13 -3.16 -6.37
CA ALA A 99 7.25 -4.07 -6.58
C ALA A 99 6.79 -5.51 -6.75
N LEU A 100 5.81 -5.97 -5.95
CA LEU A 100 5.19 -7.29 -6.14
C LEU A 100 4.49 -7.41 -7.51
N SER A 101 3.89 -6.33 -8.00
CA SER A 101 3.32 -6.26 -9.35
C SER A 101 4.40 -6.25 -10.44
N ASP A 102 5.55 -5.62 -10.22
CA ASP A 102 6.69 -5.72 -11.13
C ASP A 102 7.18 -7.18 -11.23
N VAL A 103 7.10 -7.97 -10.14
CA VAL A 103 7.36 -9.43 -10.15
C VAL A 103 6.26 -10.20 -10.89
N PHE A 104 4.99 -9.98 -10.52
CA PHE A 104 3.83 -10.75 -11.00
C PHE A 104 2.77 -9.85 -11.66
N PRO A 105 3.03 -9.26 -12.83
CA PRO A 105 2.19 -8.22 -13.42
C PRO A 105 0.79 -8.69 -13.80
N ASP A 106 0.65 -9.95 -14.21
CA ASP A 106 -0.64 -10.52 -14.62
C ASP A 106 -1.45 -11.03 -13.43
N ALA A 107 -0.79 -11.51 -12.37
CA ALA A 107 -1.44 -12.01 -11.16
C ALA A 107 -1.77 -10.90 -10.15
N LEU A 108 -0.96 -9.85 -10.08
CA LEU A 108 -1.17 -8.69 -9.20
C LEU A 108 -1.18 -7.39 -10.04
N PRO A 109 -2.17 -7.20 -10.93
CA PRO A 109 -2.16 -6.10 -11.88
C PRO A 109 -2.24 -4.74 -11.20
N TYR A 110 -1.48 -3.78 -11.75
CA TYR A 110 -1.48 -2.40 -11.32
C TYR A 110 -1.48 -1.44 -12.50
N TYR A 111 -2.32 -0.43 -12.39
CA TYR A 111 -2.36 0.70 -13.32
C TYR A 111 -2.41 1.99 -12.52
N ALA A 112 -1.44 2.88 -12.74
CA ALA A 112 -1.25 4.08 -11.91
C ALA A 112 -2.47 5.02 -11.86
N HIS A 113 -3.31 5.01 -12.91
CA HIS A 113 -4.53 5.83 -12.96
C HIS A 113 -5.80 5.09 -12.52
N TYR A 114 -5.67 3.88 -11.96
CA TYR A 114 -6.79 3.16 -11.34
C TYR A 114 -8.01 2.97 -12.26
N ARG A 115 -7.77 2.68 -13.54
CA ARG A 115 -8.84 2.35 -14.49
C ARG A 115 -9.58 1.11 -13.97
N ARG A 116 -10.92 1.16 -13.99
CA ARG A 116 -11.76 0.03 -13.56
C ARG A 116 -11.37 -1.25 -14.31
N GLY A 117 -11.28 -2.36 -13.57
CA GLY A 117 -10.87 -3.66 -14.13
C GLY A 117 -9.38 -3.79 -14.46
N THR A 118 -8.52 -2.84 -14.03
CA THR A 118 -7.07 -2.88 -14.32
C THR A 118 -6.19 -2.90 -13.07
N VAL A 119 -6.79 -2.93 -11.89
CA VAL A 119 -6.07 -2.91 -10.61
C VAL A 119 -6.58 -4.03 -9.71
N HIS A 120 -5.65 -4.71 -9.06
CA HIS A 120 -5.95 -5.75 -8.09
C HIS A 120 -6.63 -5.18 -6.82
N PRO A 121 -7.64 -5.85 -6.23
CA PRO A 121 -8.34 -5.40 -5.01
C PRO A 121 -7.43 -5.17 -3.79
N ALA A 122 -6.29 -5.88 -3.70
CA ALA A 122 -5.27 -5.68 -2.66
C ALA A 122 -4.83 -4.21 -2.52
N TYR A 123 -4.78 -3.43 -3.60
CA TYR A 123 -4.44 -2.00 -3.54
C TYR A 123 -5.44 -1.19 -2.71
N TRP A 124 -6.72 -1.55 -2.75
CA TRP A 124 -7.75 -0.92 -1.92
C TRP A 124 -7.75 -1.43 -0.49
N ALA A 125 -7.52 -2.73 -0.32
CA ALA A 125 -7.55 -3.41 0.98
C ALA A 125 -6.33 -3.10 1.86
N LEU A 126 -5.16 -2.85 1.24
CA LEU A 126 -3.88 -2.81 1.96
C LEU A 126 -3.12 -1.51 1.82
N ALA A 127 -3.22 -0.80 0.68
CA ALA A 127 -2.39 0.38 0.47
C ALA A 127 -2.83 1.49 1.44
N PRO A 128 -1.93 1.94 2.34
CA PRO A 128 -2.26 3.03 3.23
C PRO A 128 -2.11 4.38 2.52
N GLU A 129 -2.87 5.35 3.01
CA GLU A 129 -2.62 6.77 2.81
C GLU A 129 -2.25 7.41 4.15
N ALA A 130 -1.49 8.50 4.08
CA ALA A 130 -1.25 9.35 5.24
C ALA A 130 -2.41 10.36 5.30
N ASP A 131 -3.43 10.04 6.08
CA ASP A 131 -4.65 10.84 6.19
C ASP A 131 -4.62 11.75 7.42
N HIS A 132 -5.29 12.89 7.35
CA HIS A 132 -5.31 13.84 8.46
C HIS A 132 -6.14 13.33 9.65
N THR A 133 -5.55 13.32 10.85
CA THR A 133 -6.22 13.02 12.11
C THR A 133 -7.27 14.10 12.43
N LEU A 134 -6.86 15.36 12.40
CA LEU A 134 -7.75 16.52 12.35
C LEU A 134 -7.91 16.95 10.89
N ALA A 135 -9.14 16.97 10.38
CA ALA A 135 -9.41 17.39 9.01
C ALA A 135 -8.84 18.79 8.73
N HIS A 136 -8.30 19.00 7.53
CA HIS A 136 -7.81 20.32 7.10
C HIS A 136 -8.89 21.40 7.20
N ALA A 137 -10.15 21.06 6.92
CA ALA A 137 -11.30 21.98 7.06
C ALA A 137 -11.49 22.49 8.50
N ASN A 138 -10.95 21.77 9.49
CA ASN A 138 -11.00 22.11 10.91
C ASN A 138 -9.63 22.58 11.44
N GLY A 139 -8.71 23.02 10.56
CA GLY A 139 -7.40 23.57 10.95
C GLY A 139 -6.26 22.55 11.07
N GLY A 140 -6.45 21.31 10.61
CA GLY A 140 -5.40 20.30 10.64
C GLY A 140 -4.23 20.57 9.68
N SER A 141 -2.99 20.51 10.18
CA SER A 141 -1.78 20.66 9.36
C SER A 141 -1.42 19.39 8.59
N SER A 142 -0.61 19.49 7.53
CA SER A 142 -0.05 18.33 6.81
C SER A 142 1.28 17.85 7.40
N ASP A 143 1.59 18.22 8.63
CA ASP A 143 2.76 17.72 9.34
C ASP A 143 2.52 16.30 9.80
N ALA A 144 3.59 15.50 9.90
CA ALA A 144 3.49 14.11 10.31
C ALA A 144 2.70 13.93 11.62
N ALA A 145 2.77 14.90 12.55
CA ALA A 145 2.05 14.87 13.82
C ALA A 145 0.51 14.85 13.68
N ASN A 146 -0.03 15.43 12.60
CA ASN A 146 -1.48 15.45 12.33
C ASN A 146 -1.88 14.46 11.22
N LEU A 147 -0.97 13.57 10.82
CA LEU A 147 -1.26 12.52 9.85
C LEU A 147 -1.25 11.17 10.55
N THR A 148 -2.02 10.22 10.03
CA THR A 148 -2.09 8.83 10.49
C THR A 148 -2.16 7.86 9.31
N THR A 149 -1.71 6.63 9.52
CA THR A 149 -1.76 5.54 8.54
C THR A 149 -3.19 5.00 8.47
N MET A 150 -3.80 5.01 7.28
CA MET A 150 -5.16 4.52 7.09
C MET A 150 -5.31 3.85 5.72
N HIS A 151 -5.97 2.69 5.63
CA HIS A 151 -6.29 2.08 4.33
C HIS A 151 -7.09 3.03 3.45
N ALA A 152 -6.88 3.00 2.14
CA ALA A 152 -7.64 3.80 1.18
C ALA A 152 -9.17 3.59 1.31
N ILE A 153 -9.62 2.34 1.51
CA ILE A 153 -11.04 2.05 1.72
C ILE A 153 -11.55 2.58 3.07
N CYS A 154 -10.78 2.44 4.15
CA CYS A 154 -11.17 2.96 5.46
C CYS A 154 -11.27 4.49 5.42
N ASN A 155 -10.33 5.16 4.74
CA ASN A 155 -10.38 6.61 4.53
C ASN A 155 -11.66 7.03 3.77
N THR A 156 -12.01 6.29 2.72
CA THR A 156 -13.24 6.55 1.95
C THR A 156 -14.50 6.38 2.83
N ARG A 157 -14.55 5.33 3.66
CA ARG A 157 -15.64 5.11 4.63
C ARG A 157 -15.74 6.26 5.65
N LYS A 158 -14.61 6.69 6.24
CA LYS A 158 -14.54 7.85 7.16
C LYS A 158 -15.05 9.13 6.50
N SER A 159 -14.66 9.40 5.26
CA SER A 159 -15.11 10.62 4.55
C SER A 159 -16.61 10.64 4.21
N SER A 160 -17.27 9.47 4.18
CA SER A 160 -18.71 9.34 3.91
C SER A 160 -19.57 9.54 5.17
N LEU A 161 -19.04 9.15 6.33
CA LEU A 161 -19.67 9.39 7.62
C LEU A 161 -19.34 10.83 8.02
N ALA A 162 -20.31 11.74 7.97
CA ALA A 162 -20.15 13.08 8.53
C ALA A 162 -19.99 12.97 10.05
N ALA A 163 -18.80 12.62 10.54
CA ALA A 163 -18.59 12.31 11.94
C ALA A 163 -17.13 12.55 12.35
N ALA A 164 -17.03 13.31 13.44
CA ALA A 164 -15.96 13.49 14.43
C ALA A 164 -14.54 12.94 14.12
N ALA A 165 -13.53 13.70 14.56
CA ALA A 165 -12.15 13.26 14.64
C ALA A 165 -12.11 11.82 15.18
N LEU A 166 -11.50 10.91 14.41
CA LEU A 166 -11.28 9.56 14.90
C LEU A 166 -10.46 9.67 16.18
N PRO A 167 -10.87 9.05 17.29
CA PRO A 167 -9.95 8.89 18.41
C PRO A 167 -8.70 8.21 17.84
N PRO A 168 -7.48 8.70 18.12
CA PRO A 168 -6.29 7.99 17.73
C PRO A 168 -6.41 6.57 18.27
N ALA A 169 -6.21 5.57 17.42
CA ALA A 169 -6.12 4.19 17.88
C ALA A 169 -5.00 4.13 18.91
N THR A 170 -5.35 4.18 20.18
CA THR A 170 -4.44 3.91 21.29
C THR A 170 -4.10 2.43 21.20
N GLY A 171 -2.98 2.12 20.54
CA GLY A 171 -2.50 0.76 20.38
C GLY A 171 -1.78 0.52 19.06
N ALA A 172 -0.72 1.27 18.78
CA ALA A 172 0.31 0.77 17.88
C ALA A 172 0.97 -0.45 18.54
N SER A 173 0.42 -1.66 18.32
CA SER A 173 1.04 -2.98 18.54
C SER A 173 -0.03 -4.08 18.74
N ALA A 174 -0.92 -4.30 17.78
CA ALA A 174 -1.71 -5.56 17.76
C ALA A 174 -1.02 -6.65 16.94
N LEU A 175 -0.21 -6.27 15.93
CA LEU A 175 0.55 -7.20 15.11
C LEU A 175 2.02 -7.11 15.52
N THR A 176 2.40 -7.87 16.54
CA THR A 176 3.80 -8.08 16.89
C THR A 176 4.52 -8.63 15.65
N ASN A 177 5.57 -7.93 15.19
CA ASN A 177 6.42 -8.28 14.04
C ASN A 177 5.89 -7.93 12.63
N TRP A 178 4.83 -7.12 12.48
CA TRP A 178 4.46 -6.60 11.16
C TRP A 178 5.25 -5.34 10.80
N ASP A 179 5.87 -5.33 9.61
CA ASP A 179 6.66 -4.20 9.11
C ASP A 179 6.20 -3.70 7.73
N GLY A 180 5.00 -4.09 7.31
CA GLY A 180 4.46 -3.76 5.99
C GLY A 180 5.23 -4.39 4.83
N LEU A 181 5.97 -5.48 5.07
CA LEU A 181 6.91 -6.14 4.16
C LEU A 181 8.15 -5.30 3.84
N LEU A 182 8.46 -4.29 4.66
CA LEU A 182 9.61 -3.41 4.43
C LEU A 182 10.94 -4.18 4.45
N SER A 183 11.10 -5.17 5.33
CA SER A 183 12.29 -6.02 5.44
C SER A 183 12.56 -6.84 4.17
N ARG A 184 11.52 -7.18 3.40
CA ARG A 184 11.61 -7.91 2.12
C ARG A 184 11.61 -7.01 0.89
N TYR A 185 11.45 -5.70 1.06
CA TYR A 185 11.22 -4.80 -0.07
C TYR A 185 12.35 -4.85 -1.11
N ALA A 186 13.61 -4.90 -0.68
CA ALA A 186 14.74 -5.00 -1.59
C ALA A 186 14.74 -6.31 -2.38
N ASP A 187 14.42 -7.43 -1.72
CA ASP A 187 14.40 -8.75 -2.32
C ASP A 187 13.29 -8.84 -3.39
N ILE A 188 12.11 -8.29 -3.10
CA ILE A 188 11.00 -8.18 -4.05
C ILE A 188 11.43 -7.39 -5.29
N VAL A 189 12.12 -6.25 -5.10
CA VAL A 189 12.60 -5.41 -6.22
C VAL A 189 13.65 -6.13 -7.07
N LEU A 190 14.52 -6.93 -6.44
CA LEU A 190 15.51 -7.76 -7.14
C LEU A 190 14.82 -8.87 -7.94
N ALA A 191 13.85 -9.57 -7.35
CA ALA A 191 13.08 -10.59 -8.05
C ALA A 191 12.34 -10.00 -9.25
N GLY A 192 11.78 -8.79 -9.13
CA GLY A 192 11.12 -8.09 -10.24
C GLY A 192 12.06 -7.71 -11.38
N ASN A 193 13.34 -7.47 -11.08
CA ASN A 193 14.37 -7.25 -12.11
C ASN A 193 14.80 -8.54 -12.82
N GLN A 194 14.71 -9.69 -12.16
CA GLN A 194 15.19 -10.97 -12.66
C GLN A 194 14.12 -11.79 -13.39
N HIS A 195 12.91 -11.83 -12.82
CA HIS A 195 11.83 -12.71 -13.27
C HIS A 195 10.62 -11.96 -13.82
N GLY A 196 10.47 -10.69 -13.45
CA GLY A 196 9.26 -9.91 -13.69
C GLY A 196 9.29 -9.06 -14.96
N ARG A 197 8.27 -8.19 -15.09
CA ARG A 197 8.21 -7.12 -16.09
C ARG A 197 7.95 -5.80 -15.40
N ARG A 198 9.04 -5.07 -15.13
CA ARG A 198 8.98 -3.76 -14.49
C ARG A 198 8.15 -2.77 -15.32
N HIS A 199 7.11 -2.21 -14.72
CA HIS A 199 6.33 -1.08 -15.25
C HIS A 199 6.61 0.22 -14.50
N SER A 200 7.27 0.14 -13.34
CA SER A 200 7.74 1.31 -12.59
C SER A 200 9.01 1.94 -13.21
N ALA A 201 9.18 3.27 -13.06
CA ALA A 201 10.42 3.93 -13.45
C ALA A 201 11.62 3.39 -12.65
N ALA A 202 12.82 3.34 -13.24
CA ALA A 202 14.02 2.79 -12.60
C ALA A 202 14.35 3.43 -11.22
N SER A 203 14.06 4.72 -11.06
CA SER A 203 14.28 5.44 -9.80
C SER A 203 13.17 5.27 -8.76
N TYR A 204 12.03 4.65 -9.11
CA TYR A 204 10.84 4.58 -8.26
C TYR A 204 11.12 3.89 -6.92
N HIS A 205 11.54 2.62 -6.95
CA HIS A 205 11.87 1.86 -5.74
C HIS A 205 13.08 2.41 -4.97
N PRO A 206 14.20 2.81 -5.62
CA PRO A 206 15.30 3.47 -4.93
C PRO A 206 14.90 4.74 -4.16
N ASN A 207 13.95 5.53 -4.67
CA ASN A 207 13.47 6.71 -3.95
C ASN A 207 12.68 6.32 -2.69
N TRP A 208 11.82 5.31 -2.78
CA TRP A 208 11.06 4.80 -1.63
C TRP A 208 11.94 4.17 -0.54
N LEU A 209 12.91 3.34 -0.93
CA LEU A 209 13.88 2.78 0.02
C LEU A 209 14.64 3.88 0.77
N ARG A 210 15.01 4.98 0.09
CA ARG A 210 15.60 6.16 0.74
C ARG A 210 14.64 6.81 1.73
N HIS A 211 13.36 6.95 1.39
CA HIS A 211 12.35 7.52 2.28
C HIS A 211 12.11 6.66 3.53
N PHE A 212 12.24 5.34 3.41
CA PHE A 212 12.19 4.41 4.55
C PHE A 212 13.53 4.26 5.30
N GLY A 213 14.59 4.98 4.91
CA GLY A 213 15.91 4.88 5.55
C GLY A 213 16.67 3.58 5.28
N ARG A 214 16.26 2.79 4.28
CA ARG A 214 16.86 1.49 3.91
C ARG A 214 18.09 1.66 3.02
N LEU A 215 19.13 2.35 3.52
CA LEU A 215 20.31 2.71 2.72
C LEU A 215 21.18 1.49 2.35
N SER A 216 21.26 0.48 3.21
CA SER A 216 21.98 -0.78 2.92
C SER A 216 21.34 -1.52 1.72
N ASP A 217 20.02 -1.57 1.68
CA ASP A 217 19.27 -2.18 0.58
C ASP A 217 19.48 -1.46 -0.75
N LEU A 218 19.63 -0.12 -0.73
CA LEU A 218 20.00 0.64 -1.93
C LEU A 218 21.36 0.21 -2.48
N GLY A 219 22.31 -0.10 -1.61
CA GLY A 219 23.61 -0.65 -1.99
C GLY A 219 23.44 -1.98 -2.74
N ARG A 220 22.63 -2.89 -2.19
CA ARG A 220 22.33 -4.21 -2.79
C ARG A 220 21.69 -4.09 -4.18
N LEU A 221 20.76 -3.16 -4.37
CA LEU A 221 20.11 -2.94 -5.68
C LEU A 221 21.10 -2.46 -6.76
N ARG A 222 22.11 -1.66 -6.38
CA ARG A 222 23.12 -1.13 -7.31
C ARG A 222 24.13 -2.18 -7.73
N THR A 223 24.54 -3.07 -6.83
CA THR A 223 25.50 -4.14 -7.14
C THR A 223 24.90 -5.22 -8.03
N SER A 224 23.59 -5.46 -7.94
CA SER A 224 22.88 -6.46 -8.77
C SER A 224 22.63 -6.02 -10.22
N THR A 225 22.86 -4.75 -10.57
CA THR A 225 22.57 -4.21 -11.92
C THR A 225 23.83 -4.05 -12.78
N GLN A 226 25.02 -4.46 -12.30
CA GLN A 226 26.18 -4.57 -13.16
C GLN A 226 26.08 -5.84 -14.03
N PRO A 227 26.28 -5.75 -15.35
CA PRO A 227 26.39 -6.93 -16.17
C PRO A 227 27.57 -7.77 -15.68
N ILE A 228 27.36 -9.07 -15.51
CA ILE A 228 28.43 -10.02 -15.29
C ILE A 228 29.31 -9.94 -16.54
N SER A 229 30.54 -9.44 -16.37
CA SER A 229 31.58 -9.34 -17.39
C SER A 229 32.02 -10.71 -17.89
#